data_AF-A0A5N8XLJ1-F1
#
_entry.id   AF-A0A5N8XLJ1-F1
#
_cell.length_a   1.000
_cell.length_b   1.000
_cell.length_c   1.000
_cell.angle_alpha   90.00
_cell.angle_beta   90.00
_cell.angle_gamma   90.00
#
_symmetry.space_group_name_H-M   'P 1'
#
loop_
_entity.id
_entity.type
_entity.pdbx_description
1 polymer ?
#
loop_
_entity_poly.entity_id
_entity_poly.type
_entity_poly.pdbx_seq_one_letter_code
_entity_poly.pdbx_strand_id
1 'polypeptide(L)'
;DPADGPWVQRINGDGSDTPGRNNNCADVALSTVDTYAGNPTAAAARTPDPNADGTPSDRGEKSGRDRIENTLGARFTDLGNGRDAFNRLENTLRNSGHGAQAVIITQDANGRAHAWNAVNHNGRVTYIDAQTGRTSPNPLHNGSNGVFAIPLDSNRQPVSPDTGGRTRPDTARDTQGSDRRAAETQGSAPRRPAEAPAGTPHDTPDNADAENPEHPKNDPARTEHPRLTEPETANSTHYGMAPMEHQARLRETNDVRQLDMGPVHRQLNEWLNPIPNENGDGTRVPLVDALRQCSPPNPNDSKHEPAILRHDDLVRILPGFAEMHQGERGAVVASLARLSLNFHASHGVSASPEHKPGYPDHGAQAHKTANWNSAHRRDDPNESDDHDALEKAIQEAFGRAGFAGALRDAGEHHPDFTGRNYAAVEVYDPTNGKISYVVDSSYPNPGGGESGKHSEKNILDYLDDLNKGRVDGKKYEPLSMYSDREPCGKGQGYANCANLLSEKVPGLDIFYGTGYRKNATVEDPSESPKGGYKKRFDKDLARNIVALGRIWTRAMTEGGLGKNANNSE
;
A
#
# COMPACT_ATOMS: atom_id res chain seq x y z
N ASP A 1 15.81 -20.76 17.98
CA ASP A 1 15.78 -20.11 16.66
C ASP A 1 15.03 -18.78 16.81
N PRO A 2 15.51 -17.63 16.28
CA PRO A 2 14.74 -16.39 16.29
C PRO A 2 13.38 -16.46 15.56
N ALA A 3 13.15 -17.47 14.74
CA ALA A 3 11.85 -17.75 14.14
C ALA A 3 10.93 -18.67 14.97
N ASP A 4 11.42 -19.21 16.09
CA ASP A 4 10.68 -20.19 16.90
C ASP A 4 10.04 -19.53 18.13
N GLY A 5 8.72 -19.38 18.06
CA GLY A 5 7.87 -18.85 19.14
C GLY A 5 7.82 -17.31 19.22
N PRO A 6 6.88 -16.77 20.01
CA PRO A 6 6.57 -15.34 20.04
C PRO A 6 7.49 -14.53 20.98
N TRP A 7 8.74 -14.97 21.20
CA TRP A 7 9.61 -14.36 22.22
C TRP A 7 10.03 -12.94 21.84
N VAL A 8 10.23 -12.67 20.54
CA VAL A 8 10.55 -11.33 20.03
C VAL A 8 9.44 -10.33 20.36
N GLN A 9 8.17 -10.72 20.19
CA GLN A 9 7.02 -9.88 20.49
C GLN A 9 6.87 -9.62 21.99
N ARG A 10 7.42 -10.50 22.84
CA ARG A 10 7.32 -10.38 24.31
C ARG A 10 8.40 -9.52 24.94
N ILE A 11 9.50 -9.25 24.24
CA ILE A 11 10.60 -8.41 24.78
C ILE A 11 10.09 -7.01 25.13
N ASN A 12 9.26 -6.41 24.27
CA ASN A 12 8.68 -5.08 24.56
C ASN A 12 7.37 -5.15 25.36
N GLY A 13 7.11 -6.22 26.13
CA GLY A 13 5.91 -6.36 26.96
C GLY A 13 4.62 -6.24 26.14
N ASP A 14 3.77 -5.27 26.50
CA ASP A 14 2.48 -4.98 25.83
C ASP A 14 2.65 -4.31 24.44
N GLY A 15 3.88 -4.23 23.93
CA GLY A 15 4.18 -3.74 22.58
C GLY A 15 4.27 -2.22 22.47
N SER A 16 4.63 -1.74 21.27
CA SER A 16 4.89 -0.32 21.00
C SER A 16 3.68 0.59 21.17
N ASP A 17 2.45 0.06 21.20
CA ASP A 17 1.23 0.85 21.35
C ASP A 17 1.02 1.37 22.79
N THR A 18 1.78 0.85 23.75
CA THR A 18 1.73 1.29 25.15
C THR A 18 2.62 2.51 25.36
N PRO A 19 2.17 3.54 26.10
CA PRO A 19 2.97 4.74 26.37
C PRO A 19 4.38 4.42 26.88
N GLY A 20 5.39 5.06 26.28
CA GLY A 20 6.80 4.84 26.61
C GLY A 20 7.44 3.61 25.98
N ARG A 21 6.67 2.74 25.32
CA ARG A 21 7.18 1.55 24.60
C ARG A 21 7.35 1.80 23.10
N ASN A 22 6.90 2.94 22.59
CA ASN A 22 7.12 3.42 21.23
C ASN A 22 8.44 4.17 21.04
N ASN A 23 9.13 4.54 22.12
CA ASN A 23 10.36 5.35 22.09
C ASN A 23 11.49 4.79 22.97
N ASN A 24 11.38 3.54 23.43
CA ASN A 24 12.38 2.81 24.23
C ASN A 24 13.37 1.98 23.41
N CYS A 25 13.64 2.35 22.14
CA CYS A 25 14.37 1.47 21.20
C CYS A 25 15.76 1.05 21.70
N ALA A 26 16.46 1.92 22.45
CA ALA A 26 17.75 1.57 23.06
C ALA A 26 17.63 0.45 24.11
N ASP A 27 16.61 0.51 24.96
CA ASP A 27 16.36 -0.50 26.00
C ASP A 27 15.92 -1.84 25.40
N VAL A 28 15.08 -1.77 24.36
CA VAL A 28 14.64 -2.94 23.61
C VAL A 28 15.81 -3.62 22.90
N ALA A 29 16.71 -2.85 22.30
CA ALA A 29 17.88 -3.40 21.62
C ALA A 29 18.81 -4.14 22.59
N LEU A 30 19.02 -3.60 23.80
CA LEU A 30 19.79 -4.24 24.88
C LEU A 30 19.08 -5.47 25.44
N SER A 31 17.76 -5.39 25.68
CA SER A 31 16.96 -6.52 26.15
C SER A 31 16.94 -7.68 25.16
N THR A 32 16.98 -7.37 23.86
CA THR A 32 17.12 -8.37 22.80
C THR A 32 18.48 -9.07 22.86
N VAL A 33 19.56 -8.33 23.15
CA VAL A 33 20.91 -8.90 23.33
C VAL A 33 20.96 -9.90 24.48
N ASP A 34 20.36 -9.55 25.62
CA ASP A 34 20.28 -10.43 26.79
C ASP A 34 19.42 -11.67 26.50
N THR A 35 18.25 -11.46 25.92
CA THR A 35 17.28 -12.54 25.65
C THR A 35 17.84 -13.53 24.64
N TYR A 36 18.48 -13.07 23.58
CA TYR A 36 19.09 -13.96 22.59
C TYR A 36 20.28 -14.75 23.17
N ALA A 37 20.99 -14.17 24.14
CA ALA A 37 22.07 -14.84 24.87
C ALA A 37 21.56 -15.81 25.96
N GLY A 38 20.25 -16.05 26.06
CA GLY A 38 19.66 -17.00 26.99
C GLY A 38 19.28 -16.42 28.35
N ASN A 39 19.30 -15.09 28.51
CA ASN A 39 18.81 -14.40 29.70
C ASN A 39 17.52 -13.64 29.34
N PRO A 40 16.32 -14.22 29.53
CA PRO A 40 15.07 -13.55 29.17
C PRO A 40 14.92 -12.21 29.88
N THR A 41 15.01 -11.11 29.13
CA THR A 41 14.96 -9.74 29.65
C THR A 41 13.84 -8.99 28.94
N ALA A 42 12.92 -8.42 29.72
CA ALA A 42 11.88 -7.55 29.21
C ALA A 42 12.38 -6.10 29.20
N ALA A 43 12.09 -5.40 28.12
CA ALA A 43 12.39 -3.98 27.99
C ALA A 43 11.46 -3.15 28.88
N ALA A 44 12.02 -2.13 29.53
CA ALA A 44 11.31 -1.11 30.25
C ALA A 44 10.61 -0.14 29.28
N ALA A 45 9.40 0.30 29.65
CA ALA A 45 8.80 1.47 29.03
C ALA A 45 9.56 2.72 29.49
N ARG A 46 9.70 3.71 28.61
CA ARG A 46 10.19 5.04 29.02
C ARG A 46 9.14 5.73 29.88
N THR A 47 9.60 6.40 30.93
CA THR A 47 8.79 7.43 31.58
C THR A 47 8.55 8.55 30.55
N PRO A 48 7.30 8.96 30.30
CA PRO A 48 7.01 10.04 29.37
C PRO A 48 7.75 11.34 29.75
N ASP A 49 8.72 11.76 28.95
CA ASP A 49 9.28 13.10 29.06
C ASP A 49 8.24 14.07 28.48
N PRO A 50 7.73 15.06 29.22
CA PRO A 50 6.84 16.03 28.62
C PRO A 50 7.61 16.97 27.67
N ASN A 51 7.04 17.23 26.50
CA ASN A 51 7.39 18.36 25.65
C ASN A 51 7.09 19.68 26.40
N ALA A 52 7.53 20.82 25.86
CA ALA A 52 7.33 22.13 26.49
C ALA A 52 5.84 22.50 26.72
N ASP A 53 4.93 21.87 25.98
CA ASP A 53 3.48 22.00 26.08
C ASP A 53 2.82 20.97 27.03
N GLY A 54 3.61 20.13 27.71
CA GLY A 54 3.14 19.09 28.63
C GLY A 54 2.72 17.77 27.98
N THR A 55 2.79 17.65 26.65
CA THR A 55 2.46 16.39 25.94
C THR A 55 3.60 15.37 26.06
N PRO A 56 3.32 14.05 26.13
CA PRO A 56 4.37 13.02 26.08
C PRO A 56 5.25 13.15 24.83
N SER A 57 6.57 13.25 25.04
CA SER A 57 7.56 13.27 23.96
C SER A 57 7.67 11.90 23.30
N ASP A 58 7.69 11.89 21.97
CA ASP A 58 7.93 10.70 21.15
C ASP A 58 9.43 10.47 20.89
N ARG A 59 10.30 11.31 21.44
CA ARG A 59 11.75 11.22 21.26
C ARG A 59 12.31 9.97 21.92
N GLY A 60 13.30 9.37 21.25
CA GLY A 60 14.08 8.28 21.81
C GLY A 60 14.85 8.69 23.07
N GLU A 61 15.42 7.72 23.76
CA GLU A 61 16.25 7.94 24.96
C GLU A 61 17.36 8.96 24.67
N LYS A 62 17.42 10.03 25.49
CA LYS A 62 18.54 10.99 25.44
C LYS A 62 19.84 10.25 25.78
N SER A 63 20.85 10.36 24.91
CA SER A 63 22.11 9.61 25.01
C SER A 63 21.95 8.08 24.92
N GLY A 64 20.89 7.58 24.28
CA GLY A 64 20.68 6.14 24.10
C GLY A 64 21.84 5.43 23.38
N ARG A 65 22.51 6.10 22.44
CA ARG A 65 23.75 5.59 21.82
C ARG A 65 24.85 5.36 22.85
N ASP A 66 25.14 6.36 23.69
CA ASP A 66 26.19 6.26 24.72
C ASP A 66 25.87 5.15 25.71
N ARG A 67 24.60 4.99 26.08
CA ARG A 67 24.15 3.89 26.94
C ARG A 67 24.47 2.54 26.31
N ILE A 68 24.08 2.30 25.06
CA ILE A 68 24.36 1.04 24.37
C ILE A 68 25.87 0.79 24.29
N GLU A 69 26.66 1.79 23.89
CA GLU A 69 28.11 1.66 23.78
C GLU A 69 28.77 1.32 25.13
N ASN A 70 28.31 1.96 26.22
CA ASN A 70 28.80 1.67 27.57
C ASN A 70 28.37 0.28 28.07
N THR A 71 27.13 -0.15 27.78
CA THR A 71 26.63 -1.46 28.18
C THR A 71 27.34 -2.60 27.44
N LEU A 72 27.62 -2.42 26.15
CA LEU A 72 28.27 -3.43 25.32
C LEU A 72 29.81 -3.35 25.34
N GLY A 73 30.37 -2.30 25.94
CA GLY A 73 31.82 -2.11 26.04
C GLY A 73 32.51 -1.80 24.70
N ALA A 74 31.78 -1.29 23.71
CA ALA A 74 32.32 -0.97 22.39
C ALA A 74 31.60 0.22 21.75
N ARG A 75 32.30 0.91 20.84
CA ARG A 75 31.71 2.00 20.04
C ARG A 75 31.02 1.41 18.82
N PHE A 76 29.94 2.05 18.39
CA PHE A 76 29.34 1.75 17.09
C PHE A 76 30.35 2.07 15.97
N THR A 77 30.54 1.09 15.09
CA THR A 77 31.32 1.27 13.87
C THR A 77 30.40 1.69 12.74
N ASP A 78 30.80 2.70 11.97
CA ASP A 78 30.13 3.09 10.73
C ASP A 78 30.45 2.06 9.63
N LEU A 79 29.43 1.35 9.17
CA LEU A 79 29.55 0.38 8.09
C LEU A 79 29.25 0.98 6.73
N GLY A 80 28.99 2.29 6.65
CA GLY A 80 28.57 2.99 5.45
C GLY A 80 27.06 2.86 5.19
N ASN A 81 26.67 3.02 3.92
CA ASN A 81 25.27 3.12 3.52
C ASN A 81 24.79 1.92 2.70
N GLY A 82 23.47 1.73 2.68
CA GLY A 82 22.78 0.84 1.76
C GLY A 82 23.07 -0.65 1.96
N ARG A 83 22.85 -1.45 0.91
CA ARG A 83 22.95 -2.91 0.98
C ARG A 83 24.35 -3.40 1.32
N ASP A 84 25.39 -2.72 0.86
CA ASP A 84 26.78 -3.09 1.13
C ASP A 84 27.14 -3.01 2.62
N ALA A 85 26.59 -2.05 3.34
CA ALA A 85 26.79 -1.93 4.78
C ALA A 85 26.17 -3.11 5.53
N PHE A 86 24.98 -3.54 5.11
CA PHE A 86 24.35 -4.75 5.64
C PHE A 86 25.11 -6.01 5.23
N ASN A 87 25.62 -6.11 4.00
CA ASN A 87 26.42 -7.25 3.58
C ASN A 87 27.69 -7.41 4.46
N ARG A 88 28.38 -6.31 4.76
CA ARG A 88 29.52 -6.29 5.71
C ARG A 88 29.13 -6.79 7.11
N LEU A 89 27.99 -6.32 7.62
CA LEU A 89 27.47 -6.77 8.91
C LEU A 89 27.12 -8.26 8.90
N GLU A 90 26.37 -8.70 7.90
CA GLU A 90 25.95 -10.09 7.77
C GLU A 90 27.17 -11.03 7.65
N ASN A 91 28.18 -10.64 6.87
CA ASN A 91 29.44 -11.40 6.76
C ASN A 91 30.17 -11.47 8.10
N THR A 92 30.26 -10.35 8.83
CA THR A 92 30.84 -10.32 10.18
C THR A 92 30.12 -11.30 11.10
N LEU A 93 28.78 -11.28 11.13
CA LEU A 93 27.99 -12.17 11.98
C LEU A 93 28.13 -13.65 11.58
N ARG A 94 28.17 -13.95 10.27
CA ARG A 94 28.39 -15.31 9.77
C ARG A 94 29.78 -15.83 10.15
N ASN A 95 30.81 -15.00 10.00
CA ASN A 95 32.19 -15.35 10.35
C ASN A 95 32.38 -15.55 11.86
N SER A 96 31.63 -14.81 12.69
CA SER A 96 31.62 -14.98 14.16
C SER A 96 30.84 -16.21 14.65
N GLY A 97 30.16 -16.93 13.75
CA GLY A 97 29.50 -18.20 14.04
C GLY A 97 28.14 -18.09 14.74
N HIS A 98 27.53 -19.25 15.01
CA HIS A 98 26.23 -19.34 15.68
C HIS A 98 26.28 -18.66 17.05
N GLY A 99 25.25 -17.85 17.35
CA GLY A 99 25.15 -17.09 18.60
C GLY A 99 25.66 -15.66 18.46
N ALA A 100 26.39 -15.34 17.38
CA ALA A 100 26.75 -13.96 17.09
C ALA A 100 25.51 -13.09 16.88
N GLN A 101 25.63 -11.81 17.25
CA GLN A 101 24.54 -10.85 17.17
C GLN A 101 25.08 -9.43 17.04
N ALA A 102 24.25 -8.47 16.68
CA ALA A 102 24.63 -7.07 16.62
C ALA A 102 23.50 -6.18 17.13
N VAL A 103 23.89 -5.06 17.73
CA VAL A 103 23.02 -3.88 17.82
C VAL A 103 23.32 -2.98 16.64
N ILE A 104 22.28 -2.55 15.95
CA ILE A 104 22.32 -1.68 14.78
C ILE A 104 21.65 -0.36 15.13
N ILE A 105 22.24 0.75 14.71
CA ILE A 105 21.58 2.04 14.62
C ILE A 105 21.53 2.44 13.15
N THR A 106 20.32 2.72 12.67
CA THR A 106 20.09 3.38 11.38
C THR A 106 19.49 4.76 11.63
N GLN A 107 19.77 5.70 10.73
CA GLN A 107 19.18 7.04 10.77
C GLN A 107 18.22 7.22 9.58
N ASP A 108 17.12 7.92 9.82
CA ASP A 108 16.31 8.46 8.72
C ASP A 108 16.94 9.74 8.15
N ALA A 109 16.31 10.29 7.10
CA ALA A 109 16.80 11.49 6.44
C ALA A 109 16.81 12.74 7.35
N ASN A 110 16.06 12.70 8.46
CA ASN A 110 15.98 13.77 9.45
C ASN A 110 16.95 13.55 10.63
N GLY A 111 17.81 12.52 10.56
CA GLY A 111 18.77 12.17 11.60
C GLY A 111 18.14 11.49 12.82
N ARG A 112 16.86 11.09 12.76
CA ARG A 112 16.24 10.30 13.83
C ARG A 112 16.82 8.89 13.77
N ALA A 113 17.49 8.52 14.85
CA ALA A 113 18.12 7.22 15.01
C ALA A 113 17.12 6.20 15.56
N HIS A 114 17.21 4.96 15.07
CA HIS A 114 16.49 3.81 15.62
C HIS A 114 17.47 2.67 15.94
N ALA A 115 17.35 2.09 17.14
CA ALA A 115 18.17 0.98 17.59
C ALA A 115 17.41 -0.35 17.46
N TRP A 116 18.06 -1.36 16.90
CA TRP A 116 17.49 -2.67 16.58
C TRP A 116 18.59 -3.72 16.45
N ASN A 117 18.26 -4.97 16.11
CA ASN A 117 19.21 -6.09 16.21
C ASN A 117 19.30 -6.93 14.93
N ALA A 118 20.42 -7.64 14.81
CA ALA A 118 20.57 -8.79 13.92
C ALA A 118 21.18 -9.94 14.71
N VAL A 119 20.76 -11.17 14.45
CA VAL A 119 21.25 -12.36 15.15
C VAL A 119 21.60 -13.48 14.16
N ASN A 120 22.64 -14.26 14.46
CA ASN A 120 23.06 -15.41 13.68
C ASN A 120 22.66 -16.71 14.38
N HIS A 121 21.70 -17.43 13.80
CA HIS A 121 21.30 -18.76 14.22
C HIS A 121 21.72 -19.78 13.15
N ASN A 122 22.71 -20.63 13.45
CA ASN A 122 23.22 -21.66 12.53
C ASN A 122 23.58 -21.15 11.12
N GLY A 123 24.21 -19.98 11.03
CA GLY A 123 24.62 -19.35 9.75
C GLY A 123 23.53 -18.51 9.09
N ARG A 124 22.29 -18.55 9.61
CA ARG A 124 21.19 -17.71 9.15
C ARG A 124 21.13 -16.42 9.95
N VAL A 125 21.34 -15.29 9.28
CA VAL A 125 21.17 -13.96 9.86
C VAL A 125 19.68 -13.58 9.82
N THR A 126 19.13 -13.23 10.98
CA THR A 126 17.77 -12.74 11.12
C THR A 126 17.83 -11.36 11.77
N TYR A 127 17.18 -10.38 11.14
CA TYR A 127 16.98 -9.06 11.70
C TYR A 127 15.78 -9.06 12.64
N ILE A 128 15.93 -8.38 13.78
CA ILE A 128 14.95 -8.31 14.85
C ILE A 128 14.73 -6.84 15.22
N ASP A 129 13.47 -6.42 15.17
CA ASP A 129 13.00 -5.21 15.80
C ASP A 129 11.97 -5.62 16.86
N ALA A 130 12.47 -5.88 18.07
CA ALA A 130 11.63 -6.28 19.18
C ALA A 130 10.73 -5.14 19.69
N GLN A 131 10.95 -3.87 19.27
CA GLN A 131 10.10 -2.76 19.69
C GLN A 131 8.74 -2.90 19.01
N THR A 132 8.77 -3.26 17.72
CA THR A 132 7.60 -3.53 16.89
C THR A 132 7.21 -5.01 16.82
N GLY A 133 8.01 -5.90 17.43
CA GLY A 133 7.81 -7.35 17.40
C GLY A 133 8.10 -7.99 16.03
N ARG A 134 8.80 -7.30 15.13
CA ARG A 134 9.09 -7.75 13.76
C ARG A 134 10.38 -8.55 13.69
N THR A 135 10.38 -9.56 12.83
CA THR A 135 11.59 -10.27 12.39
C THR A 135 11.62 -10.35 10.86
N SER A 136 12.81 -10.48 10.27
CA SER A 136 12.96 -10.61 8.81
C SER A 136 14.33 -11.19 8.46
N PRO A 137 14.47 -11.99 7.38
CA PRO A 137 15.77 -12.37 6.85
C PRO A 137 16.48 -11.20 6.13
N ASN A 138 15.76 -10.13 5.82
CA ASN A 138 16.27 -8.90 5.21
C ASN A 138 16.25 -7.74 6.22
N PRO A 139 17.11 -6.71 6.06
CA PRO A 139 17.10 -5.51 6.89
C PRO A 139 15.68 -4.91 7.05
N LEU A 140 15.29 -4.60 8.29
CA LEU A 140 13.97 -4.07 8.64
C LEU A 140 13.88 -2.55 8.45
N HIS A 141 15.02 -1.85 8.48
CA HIS A 141 15.14 -0.40 8.37
C HIS A 141 16.13 -0.03 7.28
N ASN A 142 15.90 1.13 6.65
CA ASN A 142 16.76 1.64 5.59
C ASN A 142 18.14 2.06 6.15
N GLY A 143 19.20 1.67 5.46
CA GLY A 143 20.59 2.05 5.76
C GLY A 143 21.13 3.19 4.90
N SER A 144 20.30 3.92 4.14
CA SER A 144 20.77 4.98 3.22
C SER A 144 21.47 6.15 3.91
N ASN A 145 21.16 6.41 5.18
CA ASN A 145 21.75 7.50 5.97
C ASN A 145 22.65 6.97 7.11
N GLY A 146 23.33 5.85 6.86
CA GLY A 146 24.28 5.24 7.78
C GLY A 146 23.73 4.00 8.46
N VAL A 147 24.53 2.93 8.38
CA VAL A 147 24.36 1.72 9.19
C VAL A 147 25.50 1.68 10.18
N PHE A 148 25.18 1.93 11.44
CA PHE A 148 26.14 1.85 12.54
C PHE A 148 25.90 0.57 13.30
N ALA A 149 26.92 -0.23 13.58
CA ALA A 149 26.73 -1.49 14.32
C ALA A 149 27.79 -1.73 15.40
N ILE A 150 27.38 -2.44 16.44
CA ILE A 150 28.27 -3.14 17.39
C ILE A 150 28.00 -4.64 17.22
N PRO A 151 28.81 -5.34 16.42
CA PRO A 151 28.74 -6.79 16.32
C PRO A 151 29.36 -7.43 17.57
N LEU A 152 28.77 -8.53 18.02
CA LEU A 152 29.15 -9.32 19.17
C LEU A 152 29.29 -10.79 18.75
N ASP A 153 30.25 -11.49 19.32
CA ASP A 153 30.34 -12.94 19.20
C ASP A 153 29.31 -13.67 20.07
N SER A 154 29.35 -15.00 20.07
CA SER A 154 28.48 -15.86 20.89
C SER A 154 28.65 -15.68 22.41
N ASN A 155 29.77 -15.11 22.86
CA ASN A 155 30.05 -14.78 24.26
C ASN A 155 29.70 -13.32 24.61
N ARG A 156 29.01 -12.62 23.71
CA ARG A 156 28.70 -11.18 23.81
C ARG A 156 29.94 -10.28 23.89
N GLN A 157 31.07 -10.73 23.35
CA GLN A 157 32.26 -9.89 23.23
C GLN A 157 32.22 -9.13 21.91
N PRO A 158 32.53 -7.81 21.91
CA PRO A 158 32.60 -7.04 20.68
C PRO A 158 33.60 -7.60 19.68
N VAL A 159 33.21 -7.66 18.40
CA VAL A 159 34.09 -8.06 17.30
C VAL A 159 34.21 -6.93 16.27
N SER A 160 35.38 -6.82 15.65
CA SER A 160 35.61 -5.83 14.59
C SER A 160 34.82 -6.20 13.34
N PRO A 161 34.01 -5.27 12.80
CA PRO A 161 33.31 -5.51 11.54
C PRO A 161 34.28 -5.58 10.35
N ASP A 162 33.90 -6.33 9.33
CA ASP A 162 34.57 -6.28 8.02
C ASP A 162 34.33 -4.92 7.36
N THR A 163 35.37 -4.09 7.24
CA THR A 163 35.29 -2.73 6.66
C THR A 163 35.80 -2.65 5.22
N GLY A 164 36.12 -3.77 4.56
CA GLY A 164 36.50 -3.79 3.14
C GLY A 164 37.81 -3.06 2.79
N GLY A 165 38.65 -2.73 3.77
CA GLY A 165 39.94 -2.07 3.59
C GLY A 165 41.09 -3.07 3.36
N ARG A 166 41.88 -2.83 2.31
CA ARG A 166 43.14 -3.53 1.96
C ARG A 166 44.07 -3.70 3.16
N THR A 167 44.76 -4.84 3.17
CA THR A 167 45.91 -5.18 4.01
C THR A 167 46.91 -4.03 4.14
N ARG A 168 47.29 -3.69 5.37
CA ARG A 168 48.67 -3.29 5.68
C ARG A 168 49.01 -3.80 7.09
N PRO A 169 50.18 -4.44 7.31
CA PRO A 169 50.47 -5.18 8.54
C PRO A 169 50.84 -4.26 9.71
N ASP A 170 50.71 -4.82 10.91
CA ASP A 170 51.09 -4.28 12.22
C ASP A 170 52.38 -3.45 12.24
N THR A 171 52.32 -2.32 12.97
CA THR A 171 53.36 -1.98 13.96
C THR A 171 52.76 -1.14 15.10
N ALA A 172 53.12 -1.55 16.31
CA ALA A 172 52.73 -1.02 17.62
C ALA A 172 53.24 0.40 17.95
N ARG A 173 52.74 0.92 19.09
CA ARG A 173 53.18 2.07 19.93
C ARG A 173 52.62 3.45 19.56
N ASP A 174 52.36 4.38 20.47
CA ASP A 174 52.08 4.41 21.91
C ASP A 174 51.65 5.87 22.20
N THR A 175 50.80 6.08 23.21
CA THR A 175 50.66 7.31 24.05
C THR A 175 50.35 8.73 23.51
N GLN A 176 49.42 9.38 24.25
CA GLN A 176 49.27 10.83 24.54
C GLN A 176 48.79 11.74 23.38
N GLY A 177 47.88 12.70 23.53
CA GLY A 177 47.25 13.33 24.69
C GLY A 177 46.92 14.79 24.30
N SER A 178 45.68 15.24 24.57
CA SER A 178 45.20 16.65 24.60
C SER A 178 45.35 17.46 23.28
N ASP A 179 44.63 18.53 22.94
CA ASP A 179 43.77 19.48 23.63
C ASP A 179 42.78 20.13 22.66
N ARG A 180 41.69 20.63 23.22
CA ARG A 180 40.73 21.56 22.60
C ARG A 180 41.40 22.91 22.31
N ARG A 181 41.08 23.54 21.17
CA ARG A 181 40.89 25.00 21.12
C ARG A 181 40.09 25.47 19.90
N ALA A 182 39.05 26.24 20.19
CA ALA A 182 38.34 27.12 19.26
C ALA A 182 38.82 28.57 19.44
N ALA A 183 38.80 29.36 18.35
CA ALA A 183 38.46 30.80 18.24
C ALA A 183 38.68 31.20 16.75
N GLU A 184 37.65 31.66 16.01
CA GLU A 184 37.35 33.08 15.68
C GLU A 184 38.54 33.83 15.03
N THR A 185 38.45 34.49 13.86
CA THR A 185 37.65 35.71 13.60
C THR A 185 37.35 36.00 12.10
N GLN A 186 36.44 36.94 11.91
CA GLN A 186 35.74 37.49 10.73
C GLN A 186 36.57 38.14 9.60
N GLY A 187 35.94 38.25 8.42
CA GLY A 187 36.29 39.21 7.36
C GLY A 187 35.32 39.18 6.16
N SER A 188 34.39 40.13 6.09
CA SER A 188 33.36 40.28 5.05
C SER A 188 33.85 41.08 3.83
N ALA A 189 33.54 40.61 2.61
CA ALA A 189 33.25 41.44 1.42
C ALA A 189 32.57 40.59 0.30
N PRO A 190 31.75 41.18 -0.59
CA PRO A 190 30.54 40.57 -1.14
C PRO A 190 30.77 39.78 -2.43
N ARG A 191 30.14 38.60 -2.58
CA ARG A 191 29.99 37.91 -3.86
C ARG A 191 28.54 37.94 -4.33
N ARG A 192 28.42 38.47 -5.55
CA ARG A 192 27.30 38.50 -6.50
C ARG A 192 26.52 37.17 -6.54
N PRO A 193 25.18 37.18 -6.74
CA PRO A 193 24.40 35.95 -6.82
C PRO A 193 24.76 35.19 -8.09
N ALA A 194 25.06 33.90 -7.95
CA ALA A 194 25.13 32.99 -9.08
C ALA A 194 23.75 32.38 -9.30
N GLU A 195 23.31 32.41 -10.55
CA GLU A 195 22.06 31.88 -11.08
C GLU A 195 21.86 30.39 -10.73
N ALA A 196 20.59 30.02 -10.61
CA ALA A 196 20.16 28.63 -10.52
C ALA A 196 20.66 27.83 -11.74
N PRO A 197 21.29 26.67 -11.56
CA PRO A 197 21.41 25.72 -12.65
C PRO A 197 20.05 25.04 -12.85
N ALA A 198 19.62 25.07 -14.10
CA ALA A 198 18.49 24.36 -14.65
C ALA A 198 18.50 22.86 -14.28
N GLY A 199 17.29 22.29 -14.24
CA GLY A 199 17.01 20.90 -13.91
C GLY A 199 17.93 19.92 -14.62
N THR A 200 18.41 18.96 -13.84
CA THR A 200 19.01 17.73 -14.36
C THR A 200 17.88 16.71 -14.51
N PRO A 201 17.73 16.05 -15.66
CA PRO A 201 16.76 14.96 -15.80
C PRO A 201 17.10 13.86 -14.80
N HIS A 202 16.12 13.41 -14.04
CA HIS A 202 16.25 12.19 -13.25
C HIS A 202 16.42 11.01 -14.20
N ASP A 203 17.58 10.34 -14.14
CA ASP A 203 17.77 9.01 -14.72
C ASP A 203 16.83 8.03 -14.01
N THR A 204 15.75 7.66 -14.69
CA THR A 204 14.90 6.51 -14.37
C THR A 204 15.61 5.20 -14.77
N PRO A 205 15.27 4.06 -14.15
CA PRO A 205 15.86 2.77 -14.52
C PRO A 205 15.38 2.32 -15.91
N ASP A 206 16.32 1.89 -16.76
CA ASP A 206 16.17 1.20 -18.06
C ASP A 206 14.94 1.58 -18.91
N ASN A 207 15.10 2.66 -19.68
CA ASN A 207 14.17 3.15 -20.70
C ASN A 207 14.26 2.35 -22.02
N ALA A 208 14.13 1.03 -21.99
CA ALA A 208 14.02 0.25 -23.24
C ALA A 208 12.62 0.41 -23.88
N ASP A 209 11.58 0.63 -23.08
CA ASP A 209 10.18 0.67 -23.55
C ASP A 209 9.70 2.07 -23.99
N ALA A 210 10.37 3.13 -23.54
CA ALA A 210 10.11 4.50 -24.02
C ALA A 210 10.55 4.70 -25.50
N GLU A 211 11.37 3.80 -26.04
CA GLU A 211 11.77 3.81 -27.45
C GLU A 211 10.79 3.08 -28.38
N ASN A 212 9.80 2.35 -27.84
CA ASN A 212 8.77 1.70 -28.66
C ASN A 212 7.52 2.58 -28.78
N PRO A 213 7.30 3.28 -29.91
CA PRO A 213 6.13 4.15 -30.07
C PRO A 213 4.79 3.41 -30.03
N GLU A 214 4.77 2.09 -30.22
CA GLU A 214 3.55 1.26 -30.14
C GLU A 214 3.23 0.78 -28.72
N HIS A 215 4.10 1.04 -27.73
CA HIS A 215 3.85 0.61 -26.36
C HIS A 215 2.65 1.37 -25.76
N PRO A 216 1.69 0.70 -25.08
CA PRO A 216 0.47 1.35 -24.59
C PRO A 216 0.69 2.57 -23.68
N LYS A 217 1.81 2.63 -22.94
CA LYS A 217 2.18 3.80 -22.11
C LYS A 217 2.35 5.09 -22.93
N ASN A 218 2.68 4.97 -24.21
CA ASN A 218 2.91 6.08 -25.12
C ASN A 218 1.64 6.53 -25.86
N ASP A 219 0.49 5.93 -25.56
CA ASP A 219 -0.80 6.35 -26.10
C ASP A 219 -1.13 7.79 -25.63
N PRO A 220 -1.26 8.76 -26.55
CA PRO A 220 -1.58 10.15 -26.20
C PRO A 220 -2.87 10.30 -25.40
N ALA A 221 -3.84 9.39 -25.55
CA ALA A 221 -5.09 9.41 -24.77
C ALA A 221 -4.85 9.21 -23.26
N ARG A 222 -3.65 8.75 -22.85
CA ARG A 222 -3.26 8.63 -21.44
C ARG A 222 -2.81 9.95 -20.83
N THR A 223 -2.27 10.84 -21.64
CA THR A 223 -1.76 12.15 -21.20
C THR A 223 -2.69 13.30 -21.60
N GLU A 224 -3.54 13.09 -22.61
CA GLU A 224 -4.42 14.10 -23.18
C GLU A 224 -5.87 13.60 -23.20
N HIS A 225 -6.67 14.05 -22.24
CA HIS A 225 -8.12 13.79 -22.24
C HIS A 225 -8.87 14.94 -21.56
N PRO A 226 -10.04 15.39 -22.08
CA PRO A 226 -10.73 16.58 -21.57
C PRO A 226 -11.18 16.52 -20.10
N ARG A 227 -11.36 15.30 -19.57
CA ARG A 227 -11.71 15.07 -18.16
C ARG A 227 -10.52 14.65 -17.28
N LEU A 228 -9.33 14.56 -17.86
CA LEU A 228 -8.10 14.32 -17.10
C LEU A 228 -7.67 15.63 -16.45
N THR A 229 -7.60 15.63 -15.12
CA THR A 229 -7.15 16.79 -14.35
C THR A 229 -5.62 16.87 -14.31
N GLU A 230 -5.10 18.07 -14.02
CA GLU A 230 -3.68 18.22 -13.72
C GLU A 230 -3.30 17.34 -12.52
N PRO A 231 -2.11 16.70 -12.56
CA PRO A 231 -1.62 15.92 -11.44
C PRO A 231 -1.45 16.80 -10.19
N GLU A 232 -1.78 16.22 -9.06
CA GLU A 232 -1.60 16.84 -7.75
C GLU A 232 -0.12 16.96 -7.40
N THR A 233 0.22 17.99 -6.65
CA THR A 233 1.58 18.26 -6.18
C THR A 233 1.75 17.82 -4.73
N ALA A 234 2.99 17.75 -4.25
CA ALA A 234 3.31 17.50 -2.84
C ALA A 234 2.61 18.45 -1.84
N ASN A 235 2.06 19.58 -2.30
CA ASN A 235 1.35 20.56 -1.48
C ASN A 235 -0.17 20.62 -1.77
N SER A 236 -0.70 19.74 -2.64
CA SER A 236 -2.12 19.74 -2.97
C SER A 236 -2.97 19.34 -1.76
N THR A 237 -3.78 20.27 -1.27
CA THR A 237 -4.62 20.08 -0.10
C THR A 237 -5.92 19.33 -0.46
N HIS A 238 -6.53 18.73 0.56
CA HIS A 238 -7.86 18.15 0.45
C HIS A 238 -8.65 18.52 1.71
N TYR A 239 -9.72 19.31 1.54
CA TYR A 239 -10.42 19.99 2.65
C TYR A 239 -9.45 20.78 3.56
N GLY A 240 -8.51 21.52 2.98
CA GLY A 240 -7.49 22.26 3.72
C GLY A 240 -6.44 21.41 4.43
N MET A 241 -6.47 20.07 4.32
CA MET A 241 -5.43 19.19 4.88
C MET A 241 -4.30 19.00 3.88
N ALA A 242 -3.04 19.16 4.30
CA ALA A 242 -1.88 18.79 3.50
C ALA A 242 -1.79 17.26 3.35
N PRO A 243 -1.14 16.73 2.30
CA PRO A 243 -0.81 15.31 2.25
C PRO A 243 0.22 14.98 3.34
N MET A 244 0.17 13.78 3.91
CA MET A 244 1.21 13.31 4.82
C MET A 244 2.51 13.04 4.08
N GLU A 245 3.66 12.94 4.76
CA GLU A 245 5.00 12.76 4.15
C GLU A 245 5.04 11.74 3.00
N HIS A 246 4.56 10.51 3.19
CA HIS A 246 4.56 9.52 2.11
C HIS A 246 3.50 9.75 1.03
N GLN A 247 2.40 10.43 1.35
CA GLN A 247 1.42 10.86 0.36
C GLN A 247 1.96 12.03 -0.48
N ALA A 248 2.78 12.91 0.12
CA ALA A 248 3.51 13.95 -0.59
C ALA A 248 4.57 13.33 -1.50
N ARG A 249 5.39 12.41 -0.98
CA ARG A 249 6.38 11.66 -1.77
C ARG A 249 5.75 10.94 -2.96
N LEU A 250 4.57 10.32 -2.78
CA LEU A 250 3.87 9.69 -3.90
C LEU A 250 3.61 10.68 -5.04
N ARG A 251 3.28 11.93 -4.74
CA ARG A 251 3.05 13.00 -5.74
C ARG A 251 4.34 13.54 -6.36
N GLU A 252 5.48 13.28 -5.74
CA GLU A 252 6.79 13.61 -6.31
C GLU A 252 7.28 12.51 -7.25
N THR A 253 6.91 11.25 -6.99
CA THR A 253 7.37 10.10 -7.78
C THR A 253 6.37 9.63 -8.82
N ASN A 254 5.10 10.01 -8.69
CA ASN A 254 4.00 9.54 -9.52
C ASN A 254 3.04 10.70 -9.80
N ASP A 255 2.41 10.65 -10.96
CA ASP A 255 1.28 11.51 -11.25
C ASP A 255 0.04 11.01 -10.49
N VAL A 256 -0.40 11.77 -9.50
CA VAL A 256 -1.55 11.41 -8.65
C VAL A 256 -2.73 12.33 -8.95
N ARG A 257 -3.92 11.77 -9.20
CA ARG A 257 -5.13 12.55 -9.53
C ARG A 257 -6.34 12.03 -8.79
N GLN A 258 -7.09 12.92 -8.14
CA GLN A 258 -8.46 12.59 -7.73
C GLN A 258 -9.41 12.60 -8.93
N LEU A 259 -10.27 11.58 -9.03
CA LEU A 259 -11.31 11.49 -10.04
C LEU A 259 -12.62 12.12 -9.57
N ASP A 260 -13.29 12.81 -10.49
CA ASP A 260 -14.73 13.03 -10.37
C ASP A 260 -15.46 11.72 -10.70
N MET A 261 -16.06 11.11 -9.68
CA MET A 261 -16.82 9.86 -9.83
C MET A 261 -18.20 10.06 -10.46
N GLY A 262 -18.69 11.30 -10.57
CA GLY A 262 -19.99 11.62 -11.16
C GLY A 262 -20.15 11.11 -12.59
N PRO A 263 -19.24 11.46 -13.52
CA PRO A 263 -19.22 10.92 -14.88
C PRO A 263 -19.13 9.39 -14.95
N VAL A 264 -18.31 8.77 -14.09
CA VAL A 264 -18.17 7.30 -14.04
C VAL A 264 -19.49 6.63 -13.66
N HIS A 265 -20.16 7.10 -12.61
CA HIS A 265 -21.46 6.55 -12.20
C HIS A 265 -22.55 6.81 -13.25
N ARG A 266 -22.51 7.97 -13.92
CA ARG A 266 -23.42 8.27 -15.02
C ARG A 266 -23.25 7.26 -16.16
N GLN A 267 -22.01 7.00 -16.58
CA GLN A 267 -21.70 6.04 -17.63
C GLN A 267 -22.15 4.62 -17.26
N LEU A 268 -21.86 4.16 -16.03
CA LEU A 268 -22.33 2.87 -15.52
C LEU A 268 -23.86 2.76 -15.57
N ASN A 269 -24.57 3.84 -15.19
CA ASN A 269 -26.02 3.88 -15.26
C ASN A 269 -26.55 3.95 -16.70
N GLU A 270 -25.84 4.60 -17.62
CA GLU A 270 -26.20 4.66 -19.04
C GLU A 270 -26.05 3.28 -19.71
N TRP A 271 -25.06 2.48 -19.32
CA TRP A 271 -24.90 1.09 -19.77
C TRP A 271 -25.99 0.12 -19.27
N LEU A 272 -26.95 0.60 -18.48
CA LEU A 272 -28.18 -0.13 -18.17
C LEU A 272 -29.31 0.13 -19.17
N ASN A 273 -29.15 1.09 -20.08
CA ASN A 273 -30.11 1.31 -21.15
C ASN A 273 -29.91 0.24 -22.24
N PRO A 274 -30.98 -0.48 -22.66
CA PRO A 274 -30.87 -1.46 -23.72
C PRO A 274 -30.40 -0.84 -25.04
N ILE A 275 -29.46 -1.49 -25.70
CA ILE A 275 -28.98 -1.15 -27.05
C ILE A 275 -29.25 -2.32 -28.01
N PRO A 276 -29.34 -2.09 -29.33
CA PRO A 276 -29.46 -3.19 -30.29
C PRO A 276 -28.28 -4.17 -30.21
N ASN A 277 -28.54 -5.45 -30.46
CA ASN A 277 -27.47 -6.44 -30.67
C ASN A 277 -26.64 -6.11 -31.93
N GLU A 278 -25.38 -6.58 -31.99
CA GLU A 278 -24.47 -6.32 -33.12
C GLU A 278 -25.02 -6.84 -34.46
N ASN A 279 -25.73 -7.96 -34.44
CA ASN A 279 -26.41 -8.60 -35.57
C ASN A 279 -27.82 -8.03 -35.84
N GLY A 280 -28.31 -7.12 -34.99
CA GLY A 280 -29.63 -6.49 -35.11
C GLY A 280 -30.83 -7.28 -34.57
N ASP A 281 -30.64 -8.46 -33.95
CA ASP A 281 -31.74 -9.31 -33.48
C ASP A 281 -32.13 -9.09 -32.01
N GLY A 282 -32.73 -7.92 -31.73
CA GLY A 282 -33.20 -7.59 -30.37
C GLY A 282 -32.22 -6.68 -29.64
N THR A 283 -32.23 -6.73 -28.31
CA THR A 283 -31.47 -5.79 -27.48
C THR A 283 -30.65 -6.49 -26.40
N ARG A 284 -29.54 -5.84 -26.04
CA ARG A 284 -28.64 -6.22 -24.96
C ARG A 284 -28.45 -5.07 -23.99
N VAL A 285 -28.02 -5.37 -22.76
CA VAL A 285 -27.77 -4.38 -21.71
C VAL A 285 -26.29 -4.43 -21.36
N PRO A 286 -25.46 -3.49 -21.86
CA PRO A 286 -24.00 -3.55 -21.79
C PRO A 286 -23.44 -3.89 -20.41
N LEU A 287 -23.92 -3.21 -19.36
CA LEU A 287 -23.46 -3.45 -17.98
C LEU A 287 -23.77 -4.88 -17.53
N VAL A 288 -24.97 -5.38 -17.84
CA VAL A 288 -25.41 -6.73 -17.47
C VAL A 288 -24.63 -7.79 -18.24
N ASP A 289 -24.30 -7.55 -19.51
CA ASP A 289 -23.48 -8.47 -20.30
C ASP A 289 -22.08 -8.60 -19.75
N ALA A 290 -21.45 -7.50 -19.33
CA ALA A 290 -20.13 -7.52 -18.70
C ALA A 290 -20.14 -8.35 -17.41
N LEU A 291 -21.16 -8.17 -16.57
CA LEU A 291 -21.29 -8.93 -15.32
C LEU A 291 -21.59 -10.41 -15.58
N ARG A 292 -22.49 -10.71 -16.53
CA ARG A 292 -22.90 -12.09 -16.86
C ARG A 292 -21.84 -12.90 -17.58
N GLN A 293 -20.96 -12.28 -18.36
CA GLN A 293 -19.85 -13.02 -19.00
C GLN A 293 -18.89 -13.63 -17.96
N CYS A 294 -18.92 -13.15 -16.72
CA CYS A 294 -18.18 -13.73 -15.61
C CYS A 294 -18.97 -14.81 -14.83
N SER A 295 -20.20 -15.16 -15.25
CA SER A 295 -21.15 -16.01 -14.50
C SER A 295 -21.74 -17.18 -15.29
N PRO A 296 -21.89 -18.38 -14.69
CA PRO A 296 -21.16 -18.90 -13.53
C PRO A 296 -19.74 -19.38 -13.94
N PRO A 297 -18.76 -19.43 -13.05
CA PRO A 297 -17.75 -20.48 -13.17
C PRO A 297 -18.46 -21.81 -12.91
N ASN A 298 -18.52 -22.72 -13.89
CA ASN A 298 -19.17 -24.02 -13.71
C ASN A 298 -18.49 -24.80 -12.57
N PRO A 299 -19.13 -24.97 -11.39
CA PRO A 299 -18.43 -25.46 -10.18
C PRO A 299 -18.01 -26.93 -10.27
N ASN A 300 -18.50 -27.67 -11.27
CA ASN A 300 -18.21 -29.07 -11.51
C ASN A 300 -17.24 -29.30 -12.67
N ASP A 301 -16.75 -28.24 -13.33
CA ASP A 301 -15.80 -28.37 -14.43
C ASP A 301 -14.41 -27.86 -14.03
N SER A 302 -13.50 -28.80 -13.77
CA SER A 302 -12.08 -28.52 -13.51
C SER A 302 -11.33 -27.86 -14.67
N LYS A 303 -12.01 -27.58 -15.80
CA LYS A 303 -11.48 -26.92 -17.00
C LYS A 303 -12.00 -25.49 -17.22
N HIS A 304 -12.98 -25.00 -16.44
CA HIS A 304 -13.48 -23.64 -16.62
C HIS A 304 -12.60 -22.66 -15.83
N GLU A 305 -11.55 -22.16 -16.50
CA GLU A 305 -10.78 -21.01 -16.05
C GLU A 305 -11.70 -19.79 -15.85
N PRO A 306 -11.37 -18.86 -14.93
CA PRO A 306 -12.13 -17.63 -14.78
C PRO A 306 -12.26 -16.89 -16.12
N ALA A 307 -13.46 -16.39 -16.44
CA ALA A 307 -13.69 -15.61 -17.64
C ALA A 307 -13.13 -14.18 -17.44
N ILE A 308 -11.86 -13.99 -17.81
CA ILE A 308 -11.18 -12.69 -17.71
C ILE A 308 -11.58 -11.83 -18.91
N LEU A 309 -12.27 -10.72 -18.66
CA LEU A 309 -12.54 -9.72 -19.69
C LEU A 309 -11.33 -8.79 -19.80
N ARG A 310 -10.65 -8.85 -20.94
CA ARG A 310 -9.49 -7.99 -21.22
C ARG A 310 -9.97 -6.62 -21.72
N HIS A 311 -9.03 -5.70 -21.91
CA HIS A 311 -9.35 -4.36 -22.42
C HIS A 311 -10.25 -4.41 -23.67
N ASP A 312 -9.87 -5.18 -24.68
CA ASP A 312 -10.64 -5.30 -25.94
C ASP A 312 -12.05 -5.89 -25.73
N ASP A 313 -12.21 -6.79 -24.76
CA ASP A 313 -13.52 -7.32 -24.40
C ASP A 313 -14.38 -6.24 -23.78
N LEU A 314 -13.85 -5.46 -22.84
CA LEU A 314 -14.57 -4.36 -22.23
C LEU A 314 -14.91 -3.28 -23.24
N VAL A 315 -14.01 -2.93 -24.17
CA VAL A 315 -14.28 -2.01 -25.28
C VAL A 315 -15.44 -2.49 -26.15
N ARG A 316 -15.47 -3.79 -26.49
CA ARG A 316 -16.54 -4.40 -27.27
C ARG A 316 -17.87 -4.45 -26.51
N ILE A 317 -17.82 -4.72 -25.21
CA ILE A 317 -19.03 -4.93 -24.37
C ILE A 317 -19.63 -3.61 -23.92
N LEU A 318 -18.80 -2.62 -23.60
CA LEU A 318 -19.16 -1.35 -22.98
C LEU A 318 -18.90 -0.19 -23.95
N PRO A 319 -19.89 0.26 -24.73
CA PRO A 319 -19.71 1.35 -25.68
C PRO A 319 -19.21 2.62 -24.98
N GLY A 320 -18.17 3.25 -25.52
CA GLY A 320 -17.56 4.44 -24.90
C GLY A 320 -16.41 4.13 -23.92
N PHE A 321 -16.12 2.85 -23.62
CA PHE A 321 -15.08 2.49 -22.65
C PHE A 321 -13.66 2.81 -23.13
N ALA A 322 -13.38 2.70 -24.43
CA ALA A 322 -12.06 3.02 -24.99
C ALA A 322 -11.75 4.53 -24.85
N GLU A 323 -12.78 5.36 -24.94
CA GLU A 323 -12.73 6.81 -24.89
C GLU A 323 -12.57 7.36 -23.47
N MET A 324 -12.84 6.55 -22.44
CA MET A 324 -12.56 6.91 -21.05
C MET A 324 -11.04 6.90 -20.82
N HIS A 325 -10.50 7.86 -20.09
CA HIS A 325 -9.08 7.79 -19.70
C HIS A 325 -8.82 6.69 -18.65
N GLN A 326 -7.56 6.32 -18.45
CA GLN A 326 -7.16 5.14 -17.67
C GLN A 326 -7.65 5.14 -16.22
N GLY A 327 -7.76 6.32 -15.58
CA GLY A 327 -8.35 6.45 -14.25
C GLY A 327 -9.82 6.07 -14.19
N GLU A 328 -10.62 6.55 -15.15
CA GLU A 328 -12.04 6.21 -15.25
C GLU A 328 -12.25 4.74 -15.61
N ARG A 329 -11.44 4.17 -16.50
CA ARG A 329 -11.47 2.73 -16.79
C ARG A 329 -11.19 1.90 -15.53
N GLY A 330 -10.18 2.28 -14.75
CA GLY A 330 -9.90 1.66 -13.45
C GLY A 330 -11.07 1.78 -12.47
N ALA A 331 -11.70 2.94 -12.39
CA ALA A 331 -12.89 3.18 -11.55
C ALA A 331 -14.10 2.34 -11.98
N VAL A 332 -14.32 2.18 -13.29
CA VAL A 332 -15.35 1.28 -13.84
C VAL A 332 -15.06 -0.16 -13.41
N VAL A 333 -13.83 -0.65 -13.60
CA VAL A 333 -13.49 -2.04 -13.24
C VAL A 333 -13.63 -2.28 -11.73
N ALA A 334 -13.19 -1.35 -10.89
CA ALA A 334 -13.42 -1.40 -9.44
C ALA A 334 -14.92 -1.43 -9.09
N SER A 335 -15.73 -0.64 -9.81
CA SER A 335 -17.18 -0.63 -9.65
C SER A 335 -17.81 -1.97 -10.07
N LEU A 336 -17.42 -2.56 -11.21
CA LEU A 336 -17.89 -3.87 -11.65
C LEU A 336 -17.60 -4.96 -10.61
N ALA A 337 -16.40 -4.94 -10.02
CA ALA A 337 -16.03 -5.85 -8.94
C ALA A 337 -16.84 -5.63 -7.66
N ARG A 338 -17.28 -4.41 -7.36
CA ARG A 338 -18.22 -4.16 -6.26
C ARG A 338 -19.64 -4.61 -6.57
N LEU A 339 -20.05 -4.54 -7.84
CA LEU A 339 -21.41 -4.89 -8.28
C LEU A 339 -21.64 -6.40 -8.37
N SER A 340 -20.59 -7.21 -8.54
CA SER A 340 -20.70 -8.66 -8.70
C SER A 340 -19.53 -9.43 -8.11
N LEU A 341 -19.85 -10.38 -7.24
CA LEU A 341 -18.93 -11.37 -6.71
C LEU A 341 -18.17 -12.12 -7.81
N ASN A 342 -18.86 -12.60 -8.85
CA ASN A 342 -18.21 -13.33 -9.94
C ASN A 342 -17.26 -12.47 -10.79
N PHE A 343 -17.61 -11.20 -11.03
CA PHE A 343 -16.69 -10.28 -11.71
C PHE A 343 -15.43 -10.06 -10.85
N HIS A 344 -15.60 -9.81 -9.54
CA HIS A 344 -14.48 -9.70 -8.61
C HIS A 344 -13.62 -10.96 -8.60
N ALA A 345 -14.22 -12.15 -8.50
CA ALA A 345 -13.49 -13.42 -8.50
C ALA A 345 -12.71 -13.63 -9.82
N SER A 346 -13.27 -13.21 -10.96
CA SER A 346 -12.63 -13.40 -12.28
C SER A 346 -11.50 -12.41 -12.57
N HIS A 347 -11.54 -11.23 -11.95
CA HIS A 347 -10.54 -10.18 -12.15
C HIS A 347 -9.65 -9.96 -10.93
N GLY A 348 -9.85 -10.75 -9.87
CA GLY A 348 -9.12 -10.68 -8.61
C GLY A 348 -7.72 -11.25 -8.66
N VAL A 349 -6.97 -11.02 -7.58
CA VAL A 349 -5.76 -11.80 -7.32
C VAL A 349 -6.10 -13.28 -7.36
N SER A 350 -5.15 -14.11 -7.79
CA SER A 350 -5.33 -15.52 -8.19
C SER A 350 -5.96 -15.77 -9.56
N ALA A 351 -6.70 -14.82 -10.15
CA ALA A 351 -7.43 -15.05 -11.41
C ALA A 351 -6.89 -14.22 -12.59
N SER A 352 -6.70 -12.90 -12.43
CA SER A 352 -6.27 -11.99 -13.49
C SER A 352 -4.94 -11.34 -13.11
N PRO A 353 -3.98 -11.12 -14.05
CA PRO A 353 -4.08 -11.22 -15.52
C PRO A 353 -3.94 -12.65 -16.07
N GLU A 354 -3.56 -13.57 -15.20
CA GLU A 354 -3.32 -14.98 -15.45
C GLU A 354 -3.74 -15.75 -14.21
N HIS A 355 -4.43 -16.88 -14.42
CA HIS A 355 -4.96 -17.68 -13.35
C HIS A 355 -3.84 -18.49 -12.68
N LYS A 356 -3.72 -18.35 -11.36
CA LYS A 356 -2.74 -19.05 -10.53
C LYS A 356 -3.44 -19.90 -9.47
N PRO A 357 -3.70 -21.19 -9.76
CA PRO A 357 -4.32 -22.09 -8.80
C PRO A 357 -3.59 -22.11 -7.45
N GLY A 358 -4.35 -21.98 -6.36
CA GLY A 358 -3.81 -22.03 -5.00
C GLY A 358 -3.21 -20.73 -4.47
N TYR A 359 -3.19 -19.64 -5.26
CA TYR A 359 -2.87 -18.32 -4.71
C TYR A 359 -4.05 -17.83 -3.84
N PRO A 360 -3.83 -17.30 -2.62
CA PRO A 360 -4.92 -16.88 -1.74
C PRO A 360 -5.76 -15.73 -2.32
N ASP A 361 -7.09 -15.91 -2.34
CA ASP A 361 -8.07 -14.97 -2.90
C ASP A 361 -8.91 -14.27 -1.80
N HIS A 362 -8.26 -13.89 -0.69
CA HIS A 362 -8.93 -13.42 0.53
C HIS A 362 -9.92 -12.27 0.31
N GLY A 363 -9.66 -11.36 -0.63
CA GLY A 363 -10.57 -10.26 -0.95
C GLY A 363 -11.88 -10.73 -1.59
N ALA A 364 -11.80 -11.65 -2.55
CA ALA A 364 -12.97 -12.31 -3.13
C ALA A 364 -13.70 -13.17 -2.07
N GLN A 365 -12.98 -13.87 -1.19
CA GLN A 365 -13.60 -14.60 -0.07
C GLN A 365 -14.37 -13.68 0.87
N ALA A 366 -13.79 -12.53 1.22
CA ALA A 366 -14.46 -11.55 2.06
C ALA A 366 -15.64 -10.87 1.32
N HIS A 367 -15.64 -10.83 -0.03
CA HIS A 367 -16.79 -10.38 -0.83
C HIS A 367 -17.98 -11.35 -0.70
N LYS A 368 -17.76 -12.67 -0.66
CA LYS A 368 -18.85 -13.67 -0.55
C LYS A 368 -19.79 -13.43 0.63
N THR A 369 -19.27 -12.89 1.73
CA THR A 369 -20.04 -12.58 2.94
C THR A 369 -20.21 -11.08 3.15
N ALA A 370 -20.01 -10.27 2.11
CA ALA A 370 -20.14 -8.82 2.20
C ALA A 370 -21.57 -8.44 2.59
N ASN A 371 -21.70 -7.52 3.53
CA ASN A 371 -22.99 -6.96 3.90
C ASN A 371 -23.09 -5.53 3.38
N TRP A 372 -24.32 -5.05 3.22
CA TRP A 372 -24.57 -3.66 2.92
C TRP A 372 -24.40 -2.82 4.19
N ASN A 373 -23.37 -1.99 4.28
CA ASN A 373 -23.18 -1.15 5.47
C ASN A 373 -24.34 -0.15 5.60
N SER A 374 -24.95 -0.04 6.78
CA SER A 374 -26.06 0.89 7.01
C SER A 374 -25.69 2.36 6.76
N ALA A 375 -24.41 2.72 6.96
CA ALA A 375 -23.91 4.05 6.65
C ALA A 375 -23.89 4.38 5.15
N HIS A 376 -24.04 3.38 4.26
CA HIS A 376 -24.00 3.53 2.80
C HIS A 376 -25.35 3.21 2.16
N ARG A 377 -26.45 3.40 2.89
CA ARG A 377 -27.81 3.14 2.40
C ARG A 377 -28.60 4.42 2.11
N ARG A 378 -28.04 5.58 2.47
CA ARG A 378 -28.69 6.89 2.39
C ARG A 378 -27.68 7.96 2.03
N ASP A 379 -28.12 8.96 1.27
CA ASP A 379 -27.30 10.15 1.02
C ASP A 379 -27.21 11.03 2.27
N ASP A 380 -26.28 11.99 2.27
CA ASP A 380 -26.24 13.03 3.30
C ASP A 380 -27.52 13.89 3.19
N PRO A 381 -28.34 14.01 4.25
CA PRO A 381 -29.55 14.83 4.22
C PRO A 381 -29.25 16.33 4.02
N ASN A 382 -28.00 16.78 4.19
CA ASN A 382 -27.59 18.15 3.88
C ASN A 382 -27.20 18.36 2.41
N GLU A 383 -27.09 17.28 1.62
CA GLU A 383 -26.63 17.32 0.23
C GLU A 383 -27.64 16.71 -0.75
N SER A 384 -28.72 16.08 -0.26
CA SER A 384 -29.76 15.44 -1.07
C SER A 384 -31.15 15.58 -0.45
N ASP A 385 -32.12 16.03 -1.25
CA ASP A 385 -33.53 16.17 -0.84
C ASP A 385 -34.24 14.81 -0.70
N ASP A 386 -33.79 13.79 -1.43
CA ASP A 386 -34.32 12.42 -1.36
C ASP A 386 -33.24 11.44 -0.87
N HIS A 387 -32.77 11.66 0.35
CA HIS A 387 -31.72 10.86 0.97
C HIS A 387 -32.10 9.39 1.21
N ASP A 388 -33.41 9.06 1.19
CA ASP A 388 -33.92 7.69 1.33
C ASP A 388 -34.20 7.00 -0.03
N ALA A 389 -33.89 7.63 -1.18
CA ALA A 389 -34.24 7.12 -2.50
C ALA A 389 -33.76 5.68 -2.76
N LEU A 390 -32.53 5.35 -2.35
CA LEU A 390 -31.99 3.99 -2.49
C LEU A 390 -32.77 2.98 -1.65
N GLU A 391 -33.08 3.34 -0.40
CA GLU A 391 -33.85 2.47 0.49
C GLU A 391 -35.26 2.23 -0.03
N LYS A 392 -35.92 3.27 -0.57
CA LYS A 392 -37.22 3.15 -1.24
C LYS A 392 -37.14 2.23 -2.45
N ALA A 393 -36.17 2.43 -3.34
CA ALA A 393 -35.97 1.59 -4.52
C ALA A 393 -35.72 0.11 -4.16
N ILE A 394 -34.93 -0.15 -3.13
CA ILE A 394 -34.68 -1.52 -2.63
C ILE A 394 -35.96 -2.13 -2.02
N GLN A 395 -36.74 -1.37 -1.25
CA GLN A 395 -38.01 -1.85 -0.70
C GLN A 395 -39.05 -2.14 -1.79
N GLU A 396 -39.09 -1.32 -2.84
CA GLU A 396 -39.95 -1.53 -4.01
C GLU A 396 -39.53 -2.79 -4.78
N ALA A 397 -38.22 -2.96 -5.02
CA ALA A 397 -37.65 -4.07 -5.77
C ALA A 397 -37.72 -5.43 -5.05
N PHE A 398 -37.41 -5.45 -3.75
CA PHE A 398 -37.20 -6.69 -2.98
C PHE A 398 -38.19 -6.86 -1.81
N GLY A 399 -39.20 -6.00 -1.73
CA GLY A 399 -40.27 -6.06 -0.74
C GLY A 399 -39.80 -5.83 0.70
N ARG A 400 -40.56 -6.36 1.67
CA ARG A 400 -40.34 -6.13 3.11
C ARG A 400 -39.00 -6.63 3.64
N ALA A 401 -38.33 -7.53 2.91
CA ALA A 401 -36.99 -8.00 3.28
C ALA A 401 -35.90 -6.93 3.02
N GLY A 402 -36.20 -5.91 2.20
CA GLY A 402 -35.32 -4.78 1.91
C GLY A 402 -33.91 -5.22 1.52
N PHE A 403 -32.90 -4.55 2.05
CA PHE A 403 -31.49 -4.85 1.78
C PHE A 403 -31.09 -6.30 2.09
N ALA A 404 -31.68 -6.92 3.11
CA ALA A 404 -31.38 -8.32 3.43
C ALA A 404 -31.99 -9.29 2.40
N GLY A 405 -33.14 -8.94 1.83
CA GLY A 405 -33.72 -9.66 0.68
C GLY A 405 -32.86 -9.50 -0.56
N ALA A 406 -32.52 -8.25 -0.87
CA ALA A 406 -31.65 -7.90 -2.00
C ALA A 406 -30.35 -8.72 -2.01
N LEU A 407 -29.63 -8.80 -0.88
CA LEU A 407 -28.40 -9.59 -0.78
C LEU A 407 -28.64 -11.10 -0.93
N ARG A 408 -29.72 -11.65 -0.38
CA ARG A 408 -30.04 -13.08 -0.53
C ARG A 408 -30.36 -13.45 -1.97
N ASP A 409 -31.06 -12.57 -2.68
CA ASP A 409 -31.57 -12.83 -4.04
C ASP A 409 -30.51 -12.49 -5.12
N ALA A 410 -29.39 -11.89 -4.73
CA ALA A 410 -28.31 -11.46 -5.62
C ALA A 410 -27.52 -12.61 -6.26
N GLY A 411 -27.49 -13.78 -5.62
CA GLY A 411 -26.74 -14.94 -6.09
C GLY A 411 -25.28 -14.61 -6.43
N GLU A 412 -24.88 -14.96 -7.66
CA GLU A 412 -23.53 -14.74 -8.22
C GLU A 412 -23.15 -13.27 -8.45
N HIS A 413 -24.16 -12.39 -8.43
CA HIS A 413 -24.01 -10.95 -8.52
C HIS A 413 -24.25 -10.28 -7.16
N HIS A 414 -23.96 -11.01 -6.07
CA HIS A 414 -23.85 -10.47 -4.72
C HIS A 414 -22.90 -9.25 -4.73
N PRO A 415 -23.34 -8.08 -4.24
CA PRO A 415 -22.52 -6.88 -4.24
C PRO A 415 -21.73 -6.68 -2.94
N ASP A 416 -20.63 -5.93 -3.03
CA ASP A 416 -19.86 -5.43 -1.89
C ASP A 416 -20.08 -3.95 -1.67
N PHE A 417 -21.10 -3.64 -0.87
CA PHE A 417 -21.38 -2.29 -0.39
C PHE A 417 -20.92 -2.07 1.05
N THR A 418 -19.89 -2.82 1.47
CA THR A 418 -19.11 -2.47 2.66
C THR A 418 -18.24 -1.24 2.40
N GLY A 419 -17.58 -0.73 3.44
CA GLY A 419 -16.63 0.39 3.34
C GLY A 419 -15.20 0.00 3.04
N ARG A 420 -14.96 -1.25 2.62
CA ARG A 420 -13.64 -1.71 2.18
C ARG A 420 -13.17 -0.90 0.99
N ASN A 421 -11.86 -0.73 0.86
CA ASN A 421 -11.26 -0.09 -0.30
C ASN A 421 -11.15 -1.10 -1.44
N TYR A 422 -11.54 -0.73 -2.66
CA TYR A 422 -11.19 -1.46 -3.88
C TYR A 422 -10.10 -0.72 -4.62
N ALA A 423 -9.18 -1.46 -5.23
CA ALA A 423 -8.23 -0.92 -6.19
C ALA A 423 -8.25 -1.76 -7.47
N ALA A 424 -7.94 -1.13 -8.60
CA ALA A 424 -7.81 -1.78 -9.89
C ALA A 424 -6.50 -1.34 -10.56
N VAL A 425 -5.74 -2.28 -11.08
CA VAL A 425 -4.50 -2.04 -11.84
C VAL A 425 -4.72 -2.48 -13.28
N GLU A 426 -4.50 -1.56 -14.21
CA GLU A 426 -4.38 -1.88 -15.64
C GLU A 426 -2.99 -2.47 -15.88
N VAL A 427 -2.91 -3.65 -16.48
CA VAL A 427 -1.67 -4.44 -16.60
C VAL A 427 -1.46 -4.84 -18.05
N TYR A 428 -0.31 -4.48 -18.60
CA TYR A 428 0.16 -4.90 -19.92
C TYR A 428 0.95 -6.20 -19.81
N ASP A 429 0.72 -7.11 -20.77
CA ASP A 429 1.52 -8.32 -20.95
C ASP A 429 2.39 -8.22 -22.21
N PRO A 430 3.71 -7.96 -22.08
CA PRO A 430 4.61 -7.86 -23.22
C PRO A 430 4.80 -9.18 -23.99
N THR A 431 4.28 -10.30 -23.49
CA THR A 431 4.32 -11.60 -24.19
C THR A 431 3.33 -11.65 -25.34
N ASN A 432 2.13 -11.10 -25.14
CA ASN A 432 1.02 -11.20 -26.09
C ASN A 432 0.43 -9.85 -26.51
N GLY A 433 0.94 -8.74 -25.97
CA GLY A 433 0.50 -7.38 -26.28
C GLY A 433 -0.86 -7.00 -25.70
N LYS A 434 -1.46 -7.84 -24.83
CA LYS A 434 -2.80 -7.60 -24.29
C LYS A 434 -2.76 -6.81 -22.98
N ILE A 435 -3.84 -6.07 -22.75
CA ILE A 435 -4.09 -5.37 -21.49
C ILE A 435 -5.18 -6.09 -20.71
N SER A 436 -4.89 -6.39 -19.45
CA SER A 436 -5.80 -6.95 -18.45
C SER A 436 -6.03 -5.96 -17.31
N TYR A 437 -7.05 -6.23 -16.50
CA TYR A 437 -7.26 -5.53 -15.24
C TYR A 437 -7.20 -6.49 -14.06
N VAL A 438 -6.49 -6.11 -13.01
CA VAL A 438 -6.46 -6.81 -11.73
C VAL A 438 -7.15 -5.95 -10.68
N VAL A 439 -8.22 -6.43 -10.09
CA VAL A 439 -9.05 -5.67 -9.14
C VAL A 439 -9.25 -6.45 -7.87
N ASP A 440 -9.04 -5.82 -6.72
CA ASP A 440 -9.28 -6.49 -5.44
C ASP A 440 -9.67 -5.51 -4.36
N SER A 441 -10.24 -6.04 -3.28
CA SER A 441 -10.62 -5.33 -2.07
C SER A 441 -9.59 -5.50 -0.95
N SER A 442 -9.52 -4.51 -0.06
CA SER A 442 -8.88 -4.69 1.24
C SER A 442 -9.63 -5.74 2.04
N TYR A 443 -8.92 -6.60 2.77
CA TYR A 443 -9.54 -7.62 3.61
C TYR A 443 -8.97 -7.59 5.03
N PRO A 444 -9.80 -7.90 6.05
CA PRO A 444 -9.35 -7.99 7.44
C PRO A 444 -8.45 -9.21 7.66
N ASN A 445 -7.91 -9.40 8.86
CA ASN A 445 -7.14 -10.60 9.20
C ASN A 445 -7.96 -11.87 8.88
N PRO A 446 -7.50 -12.73 7.95
CA PRO A 446 -8.26 -13.92 7.53
C PRO A 446 -8.16 -15.07 8.55
N GLY A 447 -7.39 -14.93 9.62
CA GLY A 447 -7.07 -15.97 10.59
C GLY A 447 -5.73 -16.65 10.31
N GLY A 448 -5.39 -17.69 11.06
CA GLY A 448 -4.22 -18.54 10.77
C GLY A 448 -2.84 -17.88 10.96
N GLY A 449 -2.77 -16.69 11.56
CA GLY A 449 -1.52 -15.95 11.74
C GLY A 449 -1.17 -14.98 10.60
N GLU A 450 -2.00 -14.90 9.56
CA GLU A 450 -1.87 -13.90 8.49
C GLU A 450 -2.45 -12.55 8.93
N SER A 451 -1.87 -11.45 8.46
CA SER A 451 -2.44 -10.12 8.65
C SER A 451 -3.42 -9.77 7.52
N GLY A 452 -4.42 -8.94 7.81
CA GLY A 452 -5.22 -8.30 6.75
C GLY A 452 -4.34 -7.45 5.83
N LYS A 453 -4.86 -7.14 4.64
CA LYS A 453 -4.09 -6.45 3.59
C LYS A 453 -4.94 -5.42 2.89
N HIS A 454 -4.30 -4.33 2.48
CA HIS A 454 -4.92 -3.32 1.64
C HIS A 454 -4.91 -3.77 0.18
N SER A 455 -5.93 -3.38 -0.59
CA SER A 455 -6.10 -3.77 -1.99
C SER A 455 -4.87 -3.45 -2.85
N GLU A 456 -4.26 -2.27 -2.71
CA GLU A 456 -3.10 -1.87 -3.52
C GLU A 456 -1.91 -2.82 -3.30
N LYS A 457 -1.65 -3.15 -2.02
CA LYS A 457 -0.60 -4.09 -1.67
C LYS A 457 -0.92 -5.50 -2.12
N ASN A 458 -2.19 -5.91 -2.05
CA ASN A 458 -2.56 -7.26 -2.46
C ASN A 458 -2.29 -7.49 -3.94
N ILE A 459 -2.72 -6.55 -4.78
CA ILE A 459 -2.54 -6.61 -6.23
C ILE A 459 -1.06 -6.57 -6.61
N LEU A 460 -0.27 -5.65 -6.05
CA LEU A 460 1.16 -5.54 -6.39
C LEU A 460 1.98 -6.75 -5.94
N ASP A 461 1.70 -7.30 -4.76
CA ASP A 461 2.38 -8.53 -4.33
C ASP A 461 1.99 -9.74 -5.20
N TYR A 462 0.77 -9.76 -5.74
CA TYR A 462 0.35 -10.79 -6.71
C TYR A 462 1.11 -10.67 -8.03
N LEU A 463 1.21 -9.45 -8.58
CA LEU A 463 1.97 -9.20 -9.81
C LEU A 463 3.46 -9.54 -9.64
N ASP A 464 4.07 -9.19 -8.51
CA ASP A 464 5.44 -9.59 -8.19
C ASP A 464 5.60 -11.11 -8.19
N ASP A 465 4.62 -11.82 -7.65
CA ASP A 465 4.66 -13.27 -7.55
C ASP A 465 4.47 -13.97 -8.91
N LEU A 466 3.64 -13.42 -9.80
CA LEU A 466 3.58 -13.84 -11.19
C LEU A 466 4.90 -13.58 -11.92
N ASN A 467 5.48 -12.39 -11.72
CA ASN A 467 6.71 -11.98 -12.38
C ASN A 467 7.95 -12.77 -11.95
N LYS A 468 7.95 -13.41 -10.78
CA LYS A 468 9.01 -14.38 -10.40
C LYS A 468 9.04 -15.60 -11.32
N GLY A 469 7.91 -15.98 -11.90
CA GLY A 469 7.80 -17.12 -12.83
C GLY A 469 8.22 -16.79 -14.26
N ARG A 470 8.35 -15.51 -14.62
CA ARG A 470 8.66 -15.05 -15.98
C ARG A 470 10.15 -14.75 -16.12
N VAL A 471 10.91 -15.76 -16.56
CA VAL A 471 12.38 -15.72 -16.66
C VAL A 471 12.92 -15.14 -17.97
N ASP A 472 12.04 -14.90 -18.95
CA ASP A 472 12.39 -14.35 -20.27
C ASP A 472 12.50 -12.81 -20.30
N GLY A 473 12.33 -12.16 -19.15
CA GLY A 473 12.34 -10.71 -19.01
C GLY A 473 11.00 -10.03 -19.32
N LYS A 474 10.01 -10.76 -19.88
CA LYS A 474 8.70 -10.23 -20.28
C LYS A 474 7.71 -10.19 -19.12
N LYS A 475 8.04 -9.38 -18.12
CA LYS A 475 7.24 -9.21 -16.91
C LYS A 475 5.94 -8.46 -17.21
N TYR A 476 4.89 -8.76 -16.45
CA TYR A 476 3.69 -7.94 -16.42
C TYR A 476 4.02 -6.52 -15.96
N GLU A 477 3.47 -5.55 -16.67
CA GLU A 477 3.74 -4.13 -16.45
C GLU A 477 2.46 -3.38 -16.04
N PRO A 478 2.41 -2.80 -14.84
CA PRO A 478 1.37 -1.85 -14.49
C PRO A 478 1.40 -0.62 -15.42
N LEU A 479 0.22 -0.24 -15.93
CA LEU A 479 0.01 0.95 -16.77
C LEU A 479 -0.64 2.10 -15.99
N SER A 480 -1.55 1.78 -15.08
CA SER A 480 -2.16 2.75 -14.14
C SER A 480 -2.82 2.03 -12.96
N MET A 481 -3.08 2.74 -11.87
CA MET A 481 -3.85 2.24 -10.74
C MET A 481 -5.00 3.19 -10.39
N TYR A 482 -6.18 2.65 -10.13
CA TYR A 482 -7.29 3.33 -9.46
C TYR A 482 -7.46 2.75 -8.04
N SER A 483 -7.81 3.59 -7.06
CA SER A 483 -8.21 3.19 -5.71
C SER A 483 -9.43 3.98 -5.24
N ASP A 484 -10.41 3.37 -4.57
CA ASP A 484 -11.61 4.10 -4.11
C ASP A 484 -11.25 5.27 -3.18
N ARG A 485 -10.20 5.08 -2.37
CA ARG A 485 -9.66 6.07 -1.45
C ARG A 485 -8.24 6.44 -1.86
N GLU A 486 -7.85 7.66 -1.56
CA GLU A 486 -6.46 8.11 -1.65
C GLU A 486 -5.54 7.09 -0.96
N PRO A 487 -4.45 6.63 -1.60
CA PRO A 487 -3.50 5.72 -0.98
C PRO A 487 -3.05 6.25 0.38
N CYS A 488 -3.27 5.46 1.43
CA CYS A 488 -3.03 5.92 2.78
C CYS A 488 -1.52 6.15 3.04
N GLY A 489 -1.17 7.19 3.79
CA GLY A 489 0.19 7.36 4.31
C GLY A 489 0.44 6.55 5.59
N LYS A 490 1.46 6.93 6.37
CA LYS A 490 1.89 6.20 7.58
C LYS A 490 1.13 6.57 8.84
N GLY A 491 0.91 5.58 9.71
CA GLY A 491 0.30 5.75 11.04
C GLY A 491 -0.44 4.48 11.50
N GLN A 492 -1.08 4.54 12.68
CA GLN A 492 -1.78 3.40 13.27
C GLN A 492 -2.99 2.98 12.42
N GLY A 493 -3.00 1.71 11.99
CA GLY A 493 -4.05 1.14 11.13
C GLY A 493 -3.88 1.41 9.63
N TYR A 494 -2.71 1.88 9.20
CA TYR A 494 -2.40 2.07 7.77
C TYR A 494 -1.39 1.06 7.26
N ALA A 495 -1.59 0.61 6.02
CA ALA A 495 -0.60 -0.18 5.29
C ALA A 495 0.48 0.69 4.60
N ASN A 496 0.44 2.02 4.77
CA ASN A 496 1.35 2.98 4.13
C ASN A 496 1.44 2.77 2.60
N CYS A 497 0.29 2.57 1.96
CA CYS A 497 0.18 2.32 0.52
C CYS A 497 0.89 3.40 -0.31
N ALA A 498 0.88 4.66 0.13
CA ALA A 498 1.59 5.73 -0.60
C ALA A 498 3.11 5.50 -0.68
N ASN A 499 3.74 5.00 0.40
CA ASN A 499 5.15 4.63 0.35
C ASN A 499 5.40 3.38 -0.50
N LEU A 500 4.50 2.39 -0.40
CA LEU A 500 4.59 1.18 -1.23
C LEU A 500 4.57 1.53 -2.72
N LEU A 501 3.64 2.38 -3.14
CA LEU A 501 3.47 2.77 -4.54
C LEU A 501 4.66 3.57 -5.05
N SER A 502 5.12 4.57 -4.28
CA SER A 502 6.31 5.37 -4.66
C SER A 502 7.61 4.57 -4.74
N GLU A 503 7.72 3.44 -4.04
CA GLU A 503 8.89 2.55 -4.11
C GLU A 503 8.79 1.49 -5.19
N LYS A 504 7.63 0.84 -5.32
CA LYS A 504 7.47 -0.30 -6.22
C LYS A 504 7.16 0.09 -7.66
N VAL A 505 6.42 1.18 -7.85
CA VAL A 505 5.90 1.58 -9.17
C VAL A 505 6.07 3.08 -9.39
N PRO A 506 7.28 3.65 -9.24
CA PRO A 506 7.51 5.07 -9.56
C PRO A 506 7.14 5.37 -11.02
N GLY A 507 6.57 6.55 -11.27
CA GLY A 507 6.10 6.99 -12.59
C GLY A 507 4.76 6.40 -13.04
N LEU A 508 4.18 5.45 -12.31
CA LEU A 508 2.84 4.92 -12.60
C LEU A 508 1.76 5.99 -12.32
N ASP A 509 0.82 6.21 -13.23
CA ASP A 509 -0.34 7.07 -12.96
C ASP A 509 -1.21 6.46 -11.85
N ILE A 510 -1.48 7.24 -10.80
CA ILE A 510 -2.31 6.85 -9.66
C ILE A 510 -3.56 7.72 -9.60
N PHE A 511 -4.71 7.07 -9.65
CA PHE A 511 -6.02 7.69 -9.56
C PHE A 511 -6.73 7.27 -8.28
N TYR A 512 -7.53 8.18 -7.71
CA TYR A 512 -8.37 7.81 -6.58
C TYR A 512 -9.73 8.50 -6.56
N GLY A 513 -10.75 7.83 -6.00
CA GLY A 513 -12.11 8.36 -5.96
C GLY A 513 -12.35 9.39 -4.85
N THR A 514 -11.84 9.13 -3.64
CA THR A 514 -12.15 9.92 -2.44
C THR A 514 -10.90 10.23 -1.62
N GLY A 515 -10.80 11.44 -1.08
CA GLY A 515 -9.68 11.83 -0.22
C GLY A 515 -9.57 10.94 1.02
N TYR A 516 -8.35 10.78 1.52
CA TYR A 516 -8.12 9.99 2.74
C TYR A 516 -6.85 10.41 3.47
N ARG A 517 -7.03 11.34 4.43
CA ARG A 517 -5.94 11.92 5.23
C ARG A 517 -6.36 11.95 6.69
N LYS A 518 -5.93 10.98 7.49
CA LYS A 518 -6.19 11.02 8.95
C LYS A 518 -4.96 11.55 9.66
N ASN A 519 -5.17 12.46 10.61
CA ASN A 519 -4.10 13.07 11.39
C ASN A 519 -3.08 13.86 10.55
N ALA A 520 -3.43 14.21 9.31
CA ALA A 520 -2.60 15.12 8.52
C ALA A 520 -2.73 16.55 9.04
N THR A 521 -1.73 17.38 8.73
CA THR A 521 -1.71 18.80 9.09
C THR A 521 -2.84 19.53 8.37
N VAL A 522 -3.57 20.37 9.11
CA VAL A 522 -4.55 21.31 8.55
C VAL A 522 -3.82 22.61 8.24
N GLU A 523 -3.68 22.92 6.95
CA GLU A 523 -3.04 24.15 6.47
C GLU A 523 -4.06 25.28 6.30
N ASP A 524 -5.28 24.95 5.85
CA ASP A 524 -6.38 25.89 5.75
C ASP A 524 -7.58 25.44 6.61
N PRO A 525 -7.69 25.95 7.85
CA PRO A 525 -8.81 25.63 8.71
C PRO A 525 -10.17 26.09 8.17
N SER A 526 -10.22 27.05 7.25
CA SER A 526 -11.48 27.56 6.70
C SER A 526 -12.19 26.53 5.80
N GLU A 527 -11.44 25.59 5.23
CA GLU A 527 -11.97 24.47 4.44
C GLU A 527 -12.37 23.26 5.30
N SER A 528 -12.24 23.33 6.62
CA SER A 528 -12.56 22.22 7.53
C SER A 528 -14.02 21.80 7.37
N PRO A 529 -14.30 20.51 7.12
CA PRO A 529 -15.67 20.06 6.90
C PRO A 529 -16.46 20.00 8.22
N LYS A 530 -17.74 20.39 8.16
CA LYS A 530 -18.64 20.28 9.31
C LYS A 530 -18.76 18.82 9.77
N GLY A 531 -18.54 18.58 11.06
CA GLY A 531 -18.59 17.24 11.66
C GLY A 531 -17.28 16.45 11.59
N GLY A 532 -16.19 17.07 11.11
CA GLY A 532 -14.83 16.54 11.16
C GLY A 532 -14.41 15.72 9.93
N TYR A 533 -13.10 15.69 9.69
CA TYR A 533 -12.47 15.10 8.50
C TYR A 533 -12.82 13.63 8.27
N LYS A 534 -12.70 12.78 9.29
CA LYS A 534 -13.01 11.36 9.16
C LYS A 534 -14.45 11.14 8.67
N LYS A 535 -15.40 11.85 9.30
CA LYS A 535 -16.81 11.75 8.94
C LYS A 535 -17.06 12.22 7.51
N ARG A 536 -16.34 13.26 7.06
CA ARG A 536 -16.43 13.74 5.68
C ARG A 536 -15.92 12.71 4.68
N PHE A 537 -14.70 12.20 4.85
CA PHE A 537 -14.15 11.17 3.96
C PHE A 537 -15.01 9.90 3.91
N ASP A 538 -15.58 9.49 5.05
CA ASP A 538 -16.50 8.35 5.07
C ASP A 538 -17.80 8.65 4.31
N LYS A 539 -18.31 9.89 4.36
CA LYS A 539 -19.48 10.32 3.58
C LYS A 539 -19.19 10.38 2.08
N ASP A 540 -18.02 10.84 1.69
CA ASP A 540 -17.63 10.90 0.27
C ASP A 540 -17.59 9.48 -0.32
N LEU A 541 -17.02 8.50 0.41
CA LEU A 541 -17.09 7.09 -0.01
C LEU A 541 -18.53 6.57 0.00
N ALA A 542 -19.30 6.88 1.05
CA ALA A 542 -20.70 6.47 1.16
C ALA A 542 -21.52 6.95 -0.03
N ARG A 543 -21.29 8.18 -0.51
CA ARG A 543 -21.96 8.74 -1.70
C ARG A 543 -21.69 7.90 -2.94
N ASN A 544 -20.45 7.49 -3.16
CA ASN A 544 -20.10 6.61 -4.29
C ASN A 544 -20.77 5.23 -4.16
N ILE A 545 -20.76 4.65 -2.96
CA ILE A 545 -21.40 3.35 -2.71
C ILE A 545 -22.93 3.43 -2.86
N VAL A 546 -23.58 4.53 -2.45
CA VAL A 546 -25.02 4.74 -2.67
C VAL A 546 -25.34 4.84 -4.16
N ALA A 547 -24.51 5.54 -4.95
CA ALA A 547 -24.66 5.61 -6.40
C ALA A 547 -24.54 4.21 -7.04
N LEU A 548 -23.54 3.42 -6.66
CA LEU A 548 -23.40 2.03 -7.10
C LEU A 548 -24.56 1.15 -6.64
N GLY A 549 -25.08 1.38 -5.43
CA GLY A 549 -26.28 0.72 -4.92
C GLY A 549 -27.52 0.94 -5.79
N ARG A 550 -27.71 2.16 -6.30
CA ARG A 550 -28.80 2.49 -7.24
C ARG A 550 -28.60 1.79 -8.57
N ILE A 551 -27.37 1.82 -9.11
CA ILE A 551 -27.00 1.13 -10.36
C ILE A 551 -27.25 -0.37 -10.24
N TRP A 552 -26.81 -0.99 -9.14
CA TRP A 552 -27.01 -2.41 -8.87
C TRP A 552 -28.49 -2.76 -8.75
N THR A 553 -29.27 -1.97 -8.01
CA THR A 553 -30.72 -2.19 -7.86
C THR A 553 -31.39 -2.21 -9.23
N ARG A 554 -31.04 -1.23 -10.07
CA ARG A 554 -31.55 -1.13 -11.45
C ARG A 554 -31.07 -2.27 -12.34
N ALA A 555 -29.82 -2.72 -12.21
CA ALA A 555 -29.30 -3.88 -12.93
C ALA A 555 -30.10 -5.16 -12.60
N MET A 556 -30.43 -5.36 -11.31
CA MET A 556 -31.18 -6.50 -10.83
C MET A 556 -32.64 -6.50 -11.29
N THR A 557 -33.29 -5.34 -11.30
CA THR A 557 -34.74 -5.23 -11.58
C THR A 557 -35.05 -4.97 -13.06
N GLU A 558 -34.37 -4.01 -13.67
CA GLU A 558 -34.63 -3.54 -15.03
C GLU A 558 -33.68 -4.18 -16.04
N GLY A 559 -32.40 -4.28 -15.69
CA GLY A 559 -31.35 -4.83 -16.57
C GLY A 559 -31.43 -6.35 -16.75
N GLY A 560 -32.23 -7.03 -15.93
CA GLY A 560 -32.43 -8.48 -15.99
C GLY A 560 -31.36 -9.30 -15.29
N LEU A 561 -30.39 -8.68 -14.59
CA LEU A 561 -29.30 -9.39 -13.89
C LEU A 561 -29.83 -10.42 -12.87
N GLY A 562 -30.93 -10.12 -12.19
CA GLY A 562 -31.58 -11.01 -11.21
C GLY A 562 -32.44 -12.13 -11.81
N LYS A 563 -32.65 -12.15 -13.14
CA LYS A 563 -33.34 -13.25 -13.81
C LYS A 563 -32.31 -14.32 -14.15
N ASN A 564 -32.37 -15.47 -13.48
CA ASN A 564 -31.59 -16.65 -13.86
C ASN A 564 -31.82 -16.95 -15.35
N ALA A 565 -30.73 -17.18 -16.10
CA ALA A 565 -30.77 -17.58 -17.50
C ALA A 565 -31.53 -18.91 -17.78
N ASN A 566 -32.01 -19.59 -16.72
CA ASN A 566 -32.77 -20.84 -16.80
C ASN A 566 -34.30 -20.66 -16.81
N ASN A 567 -34.83 -19.43 -16.90
CA ASN A 567 -36.28 -19.19 -17.00
C ASN A 567 -36.75 -18.78 -18.41
N SER A 568 -35.98 -19.11 -19.45
CA SER A 568 -36.47 -19.13 -20.83
C SER A 568 -36.50 -20.58 -21.33
N GLU A 569 -37.54 -21.31 -20.93
CA GLU A 569 -38.13 -22.41 -21.71
C GLU A 569 -39.56 -22.03 -22.10
#